data_AF-A0A0D3ILC2-F1
#
_entry.id   AF-A0A0D3ILC2-F1
#
_cell.length_a   1.000
_cell.length_b   1.000
_cell.length_c   1.000
_cell.angle_alpha   90.00
_cell.angle_beta   90.00
_cell.angle_gamma   90.00
#
_symmetry.space_group_name_H-M   'P 1'
#
loop_
_entity.id
_entity.type
_entity.pdbx_description
1 polymer ?
#
loop_
_entity_poly.entity_id
_entity_poly.type
_entity_poly.pdbx_seq_one_letter_code
_entity_poly.pdbx_strand_id
1 'polypeptide(L)'
;MEEPAWNCKAGALSGGNDLAARECTLDEAKAVAILTEGCVGFTIECNATFTGKKFVYFKSSAGGNDDPAWQTWLIEGGPTRLCNHRRGAIGAGNTIFARECGFEAAKALAVRTDGCLGFTFEGKEAEFEGERCVFFKSATLGNDDPAWQTFVVERPQWLGKYIELLPATKEAVRPEDTLPPVTDYLDHRLTLDMIALAVVPPDATAVLPLPIGAYPCVTDEAIRIAAHVASQMLLLTPLPLRERLCKGEACIGVIGVEQRTSDIPAHRFLRRRDTFDGRSFDAGCRGVGGQPGCACTSVGEENLLMLAEDGFGEESILVHEFAHGIMNLGLTEEQHDEVDKLYEAATDDKRRGELGYLGEASSTYMLQNPDEFWAEASQAWFGANARRDVNCGLRTRVEVRALPTRGALRLR
;
A
#
# COMPACT_ATOMS: atom_id res chain seq x y z
N MET A 1 -3.97 -17.11 31.46
CA MET A 1 -2.84 -16.23 31.85
C MET A 1 -3.39 -14.99 32.52
N GLU A 2 -2.70 -14.48 33.54
CA GLU A 2 -2.99 -13.18 34.16
C GLU A 2 -2.45 -12.04 33.28
N GLU A 3 -2.94 -10.82 33.51
CA GLU A 3 -2.49 -9.62 32.79
C GLU A 3 -1.01 -9.33 33.12
N PRO A 4 -0.19 -8.85 32.16
CA PRO A 4 1.19 -8.47 32.43
C PRO A 4 1.28 -7.40 33.52
N ALA A 5 2.17 -7.61 34.49
CA ALA A 5 2.45 -6.60 35.49
C ALA A 5 3.35 -5.49 34.90
N TRP A 6 3.15 -4.26 35.38
CA TRP A 6 3.82 -3.06 34.88
C TRP A 6 4.58 -2.36 35.99
N ASN A 7 5.88 -2.15 35.78
CA ASN A 7 6.71 -1.37 36.68
C ASN A 7 6.85 0.07 36.16
N CYS A 8 6.43 1.05 36.96
CA CYS A 8 6.51 2.47 36.62
C CYS A 8 7.64 3.16 37.40
N LYS A 9 8.54 3.85 36.69
CA LYS A 9 9.67 4.58 37.30
C LYS A 9 9.93 5.92 36.61
N ALA A 10 10.61 6.83 37.31
CA ALA A 10 11.16 8.05 36.71
C ALA A 10 12.34 7.70 35.78
N GLY A 11 12.62 8.57 34.82
CA GLY A 11 13.68 8.38 33.83
C GLY A 11 13.17 7.94 32.46
N ALA A 12 14.01 8.15 31.46
CA ALA A 12 13.79 7.71 30.08
C ALA A 12 14.52 6.39 29.80
N LEU A 13 13.89 5.53 29.01
CA LEU A 13 14.60 4.42 28.36
C LEU A 13 15.58 4.94 27.30
N SER A 14 16.68 4.21 27.07
CA SER A 14 17.83 4.63 26.26
C SER A 14 17.42 5.21 24.91
N GLY A 15 18.10 6.30 24.53
CA GLY A 15 17.95 6.92 23.21
C GLY A 15 18.45 5.99 22.09
N GLY A 16 17.77 6.03 20.93
CA GLY A 16 18.15 5.24 19.75
C GLY A 16 17.55 3.84 19.65
N ASN A 17 16.72 3.44 20.62
CA ASN A 17 16.07 2.12 20.69
C ASN A 17 14.53 2.21 20.55
N ASP A 18 14.04 3.23 19.85
CA ASP A 18 12.62 3.47 19.65
C ASP A 18 12.05 2.53 18.58
N LEU A 19 11.17 1.62 18.98
CA LEU A 19 10.42 0.72 18.11
C LEU A 19 9.24 1.43 17.43
N ALA A 20 8.63 2.36 18.16
CA ALA A 20 7.54 3.20 17.67
C ALA A 20 7.46 4.47 18.52
N ALA A 21 6.83 5.51 17.99
CA ALA A 21 6.41 6.66 18.78
C ALA A 21 5.04 7.16 18.31
N ARG A 22 4.11 7.41 19.23
CA ARG A 22 2.75 7.91 18.87
C ARG A 22 2.07 8.62 20.02
N GLU A 23 1.08 9.44 19.69
CA GLU A 23 0.20 10.03 20.70
C GLU A 23 -0.88 9.03 21.13
N CYS A 24 -0.92 8.68 22.41
CA CYS A 24 -1.88 7.72 22.94
C CYS A 24 -2.18 7.96 24.43
N THR A 25 -3.31 7.43 24.89
CA THR A 25 -3.66 7.31 26.32
C THR A 25 -2.80 6.23 26.99
N LEU A 26 -2.80 6.17 28.32
CA LEU A 26 -2.01 5.17 29.05
C LEU A 26 -2.44 3.73 28.71
N ASP A 27 -3.74 3.49 28.54
CA ASP A 27 -4.27 2.17 28.24
C ASP A 27 -3.96 1.76 26.79
N GLU A 28 -4.05 2.70 25.84
CA GLU A 28 -3.58 2.50 24.46
C GLU A 28 -2.06 2.26 24.44
N ALA A 29 -1.27 2.98 25.23
CA ALA A 29 0.19 2.78 25.30
C ALA A 29 0.54 1.38 25.80
N LYS A 30 -0.12 0.91 26.86
CA LYS A 30 0.04 -0.48 27.32
C LYS A 30 -0.35 -1.48 26.23
N ALA A 31 -1.45 -1.25 25.51
CA ALA A 31 -1.87 -2.09 24.40
C ALA A 31 -0.79 -2.19 23.32
N VAL A 32 -0.29 -1.03 22.87
CA VAL A 32 0.77 -0.94 21.85
C VAL A 32 2.02 -1.66 22.34
N ALA A 33 2.46 -1.44 23.57
CA ALA A 33 3.67 -2.06 24.08
C ALA A 33 3.55 -3.58 24.23
N ILE A 34 2.38 -4.12 24.58
CA ILE A 34 2.13 -5.57 24.64
C ILE A 34 2.17 -6.20 23.25
N LEU A 35 1.66 -5.49 22.24
CA LEU A 35 1.49 -6.00 20.88
C LEU A 35 2.68 -5.69 19.95
N THR A 36 3.55 -4.76 20.33
CA THR A 36 4.72 -4.37 19.53
C THR A 36 5.87 -5.37 19.71
N GLU A 37 6.37 -5.87 18.58
CA GLU A 37 7.53 -6.76 18.50
C GLU A 37 8.71 -6.26 19.34
N GLY A 38 9.23 -7.10 20.24
CA GLY A 38 10.44 -6.81 21.02
C GLY A 38 10.32 -5.65 22.00
N CYS A 39 9.11 -5.11 22.20
CA CYS A 39 8.91 -3.99 23.11
C CYS A 39 9.00 -4.45 24.56
N VAL A 40 9.86 -3.79 25.33
CA VAL A 40 10.05 -4.05 26.77
C VAL A 40 9.30 -3.04 27.64
N GLY A 41 8.79 -1.98 27.03
CA GLY A 41 8.14 -0.87 27.72
C GLY A 41 8.14 0.41 26.90
N PHE A 42 7.70 1.49 27.52
CA PHE A 42 7.60 2.80 26.88
C PHE A 42 7.95 3.94 27.86
N THR A 43 8.33 5.08 27.30
CA THR A 43 8.63 6.30 28.06
C THR A 43 7.90 7.50 27.49
N ILE A 44 7.61 8.47 28.35
CA ILE A 44 7.03 9.77 27.99
C ILE A 44 7.84 10.89 28.63
N GLU A 45 7.84 12.06 27.99
CA GLU A 45 8.32 13.30 28.61
C GLU A 45 7.23 13.81 29.57
N CYS A 46 7.61 14.01 30.84
CA CYS A 46 6.70 14.34 31.92
C CYS A 46 6.91 15.76 32.45
N ASN A 47 5.78 16.48 32.57
CA ASN A 47 5.60 17.56 33.57
C ASN A 47 4.31 17.38 34.42
N ALA A 48 3.50 16.33 34.21
CA ALA A 48 2.35 15.97 35.06
C ALA A 48 1.83 14.57 34.69
N THR A 49 1.11 13.93 35.62
CA THR A 49 0.40 12.63 35.50
C THR A 49 -0.08 12.28 34.08
N PHE A 50 0.13 11.02 33.62
CA PHE A 50 -0.34 10.51 32.32
C PHE A 50 -1.88 10.65 32.22
N THR A 51 -2.32 11.80 31.72
CA THR A 51 -3.71 12.23 31.64
C THR A 51 -3.97 12.68 30.21
N GLY A 52 -5.07 12.19 29.64
CA GLY A 52 -5.36 12.35 28.22
C GLY A 52 -4.35 11.60 27.33
N LYS A 53 -4.22 12.08 26.10
CA LYS A 53 -3.24 11.56 25.14
C LYS A 53 -1.88 12.25 25.33
N LYS A 54 -0.82 11.47 25.22
CA LYS A 54 0.58 11.92 25.34
C LYS A 54 1.40 11.30 24.23
N PHE A 55 2.45 11.98 23.82
CA PHE A 55 3.42 11.41 22.91
C PHE A 55 4.28 10.38 23.65
N VAL A 56 4.22 9.13 23.21
CA VAL A 56 4.84 7.97 23.86
C VAL A 56 5.89 7.38 22.95
N TYR A 57 7.03 6.99 23.52
CA TYR A 57 8.14 6.31 22.86
C TYR A 57 8.25 4.87 23.34
N PHE A 58 8.05 3.90 22.44
CA PHE A 58 8.09 2.46 22.70
C PHE A 58 9.49 1.92 22.45
N LYS A 59 10.01 1.10 23.36
CA LYS A 59 11.46 0.85 23.44
C LYS A 59 11.77 -0.64 23.41
N SER A 60 12.86 -1.00 22.73
CA SER A 60 13.37 -2.38 22.64
C SER A 60 14.36 -2.75 23.75
N SER A 61 14.76 -1.78 24.58
CA SER A 61 15.73 -1.98 25.66
C SER A 61 15.27 -1.31 26.95
N ALA A 62 15.51 -2.00 28.07
CA ALA A 62 15.16 -1.55 29.42
C ALA A 62 16.25 -0.65 30.04
N GLY A 63 17.38 -0.48 29.35
CA GLY A 63 18.40 0.50 29.72
C GLY A 63 17.84 1.91 29.66
N GLY A 64 18.40 2.84 30.44
CA GLY A 64 17.86 4.20 30.53
C GLY A 64 18.68 5.13 31.42
N ASN A 65 18.17 6.32 31.62
CA ASN A 65 18.66 7.30 32.59
C ASN A 65 17.64 7.49 33.73
N ASP A 66 17.98 8.31 34.71
CA ASP A 66 17.10 8.69 35.81
C ASP A 66 16.59 10.14 35.65
N ASP A 67 16.43 10.61 34.40
CA ASP A 67 15.99 11.97 34.13
C ASP A 67 14.55 12.20 34.65
N PRO A 68 14.35 13.08 35.66
CA PRO A 68 13.04 13.30 36.25
C PRO A 68 12.05 13.99 35.29
N ALA A 69 12.52 14.54 34.17
CA ALA A 69 11.66 15.04 33.10
C ALA A 69 11.01 13.92 32.29
N TRP A 70 11.27 12.64 32.61
CA TRP A 70 10.73 11.50 31.90
C TRP A 70 10.12 10.47 32.85
N GLN A 71 9.15 9.72 32.35
CA GLN A 71 8.52 8.63 33.07
C GLN A 71 8.40 7.40 32.17
N THR A 72 8.73 6.24 32.72
CA THR A 72 8.82 4.96 32.01
C THR A 72 7.89 3.92 32.62
N TRP A 73 7.27 3.10 31.76
CA TRP A 73 6.52 1.89 32.11
C TRP A 73 7.20 0.68 31.46
N LEU A 74 7.66 -0.27 32.28
CA LEU A 74 8.29 -1.52 31.85
C LEU A 74 7.35 -2.71 32.07
N ILE A 75 7.38 -3.68 31.16
CA ILE A 75 6.68 -4.96 31.32
C ILE A 75 7.51 -5.83 32.28
N GLU A 76 6.93 -6.22 33.41
CA GLU A 76 7.62 -7.10 34.36
C GLU A 76 7.86 -8.48 33.75
N GLY A 77 9.10 -8.96 33.79
CA GLY A 77 9.49 -10.25 33.21
C GLY A 77 9.82 -10.23 31.71
N GLY A 78 9.72 -9.08 31.04
CA GLY A 78 10.10 -8.91 29.63
C GLY A 78 8.91 -9.03 28.64
N PRO A 79 9.18 -9.23 27.34
CA PRO A 79 8.14 -9.27 26.31
C PRO A 79 7.11 -10.37 26.58
N THR A 80 5.83 -10.06 26.37
CA THR A 80 4.72 -10.97 26.64
C THR A 80 4.76 -12.20 25.73
N ARG A 81 4.68 -13.40 26.29
CA ARG A 81 4.61 -14.66 25.52
C ARG A 81 3.15 -15.08 25.31
N LEU A 82 2.66 -14.87 24.10
CA LEU A 82 1.28 -15.19 23.71
C LEU A 82 1.18 -16.41 22.78
N CYS A 83 2.25 -17.19 22.65
CA CYS A 83 2.31 -18.31 21.73
C CYS A 83 2.95 -19.54 22.36
N ASN A 84 2.38 -20.71 22.10
CA ASN A 84 2.91 -22.00 22.52
C ASN A 84 3.49 -22.79 21.35
N HIS A 85 4.67 -23.35 21.57
CA HIS A 85 5.39 -24.17 20.60
C HIS A 85 4.80 -25.58 20.45
N ARG A 86 4.83 -26.10 19.22
CA ARG A 86 4.69 -27.52 18.90
C ARG A 86 5.45 -27.90 17.62
N ARG A 87 5.67 -29.20 17.44
CA ARG A 87 6.26 -29.77 16.20
C ARG A 87 5.23 -29.77 15.06
N GLY A 88 5.72 -29.67 13.82
CA GLY A 88 4.93 -29.88 12.61
C GLY A 88 4.36 -28.61 11.99
N ALA A 89 3.74 -28.77 10.82
CA ALA A 89 3.10 -27.71 10.04
C ALA A 89 1.58 -27.82 10.08
N ILE A 90 0.89 -26.68 10.07
CA ILE A 90 -0.54 -26.60 9.78
C ILE A 90 -0.73 -26.65 8.26
N GLY A 91 -1.72 -27.43 7.80
CA GLY A 91 -1.97 -27.68 6.37
C GLY A 91 -2.04 -26.43 5.49
N ALA A 92 -1.66 -26.58 4.22
CA ALA A 92 -1.56 -25.48 3.26
C ALA A 92 -2.89 -24.75 3.02
N GLY A 93 -4.01 -25.49 3.00
CA GLY A 93 -5.36 -24.94 2.80
C GLY A 93 -5.91 -24.10 3.96
N ASN A 94 -5.18 -24.00 5.07
CA ASN A 94 -5.58 -23.20 6.24
C ASN A 94 -4.72 -21.94 6.40
N THR A 95 -4.04 -21.51 5.34
CA THR A 95 -3.19 -20.32 5.35
C THR A 95 -4.05 -19.08 5.14
N ILE A 96 -4.06 -18.18 6.12
CA ILE A 96 -4.70 -16.86 6.02
C ILE A 96 -3.81 -15.96 5.14
N PHE A 97 -2.51 -15.89 5.48
CA PHE A 97 -1.49 -15.19 4.70
C PHE A 97 -0.11 -15.74 5.03
N ALA A 98 0.89 -15.40 4.22
CA ALA A 98 2.29 -15.70 4.46
C ALA A 98 3.13 -14.43 4.33
N ARG A 99 4.21 -14.33 5.09
CA ARG A 99 5.10 -13.15 5.07
C ARG A 99 6.51 -13.54 5.50
N GLU A 100 7.51 -12.87 4.95
CA GLU A 100 8.85 -12.86 5.54
C GLU A 100 8.89 -11.95 6.78
N CYS A 101 9.20 -12.52 7.94
CA CYS A 101 9.35 -11.75 9.17
C CYS A 101 10.24 -12.44 10.19
N GLY A 102 10.71 -11.67 11.17
CA GLY A 102 11.38 -12.19 12.35
C GLY A 102 10.44 -13.01 13.24
N PHE A 103 11.02 -13.75 14.19
CA PHE A 103 10.23 -14.62 15.06
C PHE A 103 9.33 -13.85 16.02
N GLU A 104 9.82 -12.76 16.60
CA GLU A 104 9.01 -11.91 17.49
C GLU A 104 7.92 -11.16 16.69
N ALA A 105 8.23 -10.73 15.46
CA ALA A 105 7.25 -10.19 14.52
C ALA A 105 6.13 -11.19 14.26
N ALA A 106 6.47 -12.46 14.04
CA ALA A 106 5.51 -13.53 13.79
C ALA A 106 4.55 -13.72 14.97
N LYS A 107 5.05 -13.65 16.21
CA LYS A 107 4.18 -13.70 17.40
C LYS A 107 3.22 -12.52 17.45
N ALA A 108 3.72 -11.30 17.27
CA ALA A 108 2.90 -10.08 17.27
C ALA A 108 1.82 -10.14 16.18
N LEU A 109 2.22 -10.47 14.94
CA LEU A 109 1.34 -10.65 13.79
C LEU A 109 0.25 -11.69 14.03
N ALA A 110 0.61 -12.84 14.61
CA ALA A 110 -0.35 -13.91 14.83
C ALA A 110 -1.40 -13.54 15.88
N VAL A 111 -1.01 -12.77 16.90
CA VAL A 111 -1.91 -12.28 17.96
C VAL A 111 -2.90 -11.25 17.41
N ARG A 112 -2.41 -10.29 16.64
CA ARG A 112 -3.21 -9.16 16.13
C ARG A 112 -4.11 -9.53 14.95
N THR A 113 -3.80 -10.60 14.22
CA THR A 113 -4.55 -10.97 13.01
C THR A 113 -5.85 -11.65 13.41
N ASP A 114 -6.98 -11.08 13.02
CA ASP A 114 -8.27 -11.71 13.25
C ASP A 114 -8.36 -13.07 12.54
N GLY A 115 -9.01 -14.04 13.18
CA GLY A 115 -9.08 -15.42 12.70
C GLY A 115 -7.76 -16.22 12.74
N CYS A 116 -6.62 -15.61 13.07
CA CYS A 116 -5.34 -16.32 13.17
C CYS A 116 -5.24 -17.11 14.49
N LEU A 117 -5.14 -18.43 14.38
CA LEU A 117 -5.00 -19.37 15.50
C LEU A 117 -3.55 -19.81 15.74
N GLY A 118 -2.64 -19.46 14.84
CA GLY A 118 -1.24 -19.84 14.94
C GLY A 118 -0.47 -19.53 13.67
N PHE A 119 0.83 -19.76 13.71
CA PHE A 119 1.70 -19.66 12.54
C PHE A 119 2.67 -20.83 12.47
N THR A 120 3.17 -21.14 11.28
CA THR A 120 4.16 -22.19 11.06
C THR A 120 5.26 -21.71 10.12
N PHE A 121 6.46 -22.26 10.32
CA PHE A 121 7.64 -21.97 9.52
C PHE A 121 8.53 -23.22 9.45
N GLU A 122 9.42 -23.23 8.46
CA GLU A 122 10.41 -24.30 8.28
C GLU A 122 11.66 -24.05 9.16
N GLY A 123 12.10 -25.10 9.85
CA GLY A 123 13.23 -25.09 10.78
C GLY A 123 12.82 -24.99 12.25
N LYS A 124 13.77 -24.58 13.12
CA LYS A 124 13.55 -24.47 14.57
C LYS A 124 13.62 -23.02 15.08
N GLU A 125 12.89 -22.70 16.14
CA GLU A 125 12.92 -21.42 16.86
C GLU A 125 14.35 -21.01 17.24
N ALA A 126 15.14 -21.94 17.79
CA ALA A 126 16.53 -21.68 18.16
C ALA A 126 17.45 -21.36 16.97
N GLU A 127 17.00 -21.64 15.74
CA GLU A 127 17.72 -21.39 14.49
C GLU A 127 17.09 -20.21 13.73
N PHE A 128 16.04 -19.58 14.26
CA PHE A 128 15.29 -18.50 13.62
C PHE A 128 16.09 -17.17 13.67
N GLU A 129 17.11 -17.08 12.82
CA GLU A 129 17.89 -15.87 12.59
C GLU A 129 17.36 -15.09 11.39
N GLY A 130 17.28 -13.76 11.52
CA GLY A 130 16.81 -12.88 10.47
C GLY A 130 15.32 -13.00 10.16
N GLU A 131 14.95 -12.76 8.90
CA GLU A 131 13.59 -12.92 8.40
C GLU A 131 13.43 -14.29 7.74
N ARG A 132 12.29 -14.94 7.98
CA ARG A 132 11.93 -16.22 7.34
C ARG A 132 10.50 -16.15 6.84
N CYS A 133 10.19 -16.96 5.83
CA CYS A 133 8.81 -17.13 5.38
C CYS A 133 7.98 -17.84 6.47
N VAL A 134 6.99 -17.12 7.00
CA VAL A 134 6.07 -17.57 8.03
C VAL A 134 4.66 -17.61 7.47
N PHE A 135 3.96 -18.71 7.72
CA PHE A 135 2.59 -18.93 7.27
C PHE A 135 1.63 -18.82 8.46
N PHE A 136 0.70 -17.86 8.41
CA PHE A 136 -0.30 -17.60 9.43
C PHE A 136 -1.58 -18.38 9.13
N LYS A 137 -2.20 -18.95 10.16
CA LYS A 137 -3.10 -20.09 9.99
C LYS A 137 -4.43 -19.89 10.72
N SER A 138 -5.52 -20.28 10.07
CA SER A 138 -6.88 -20.24 10.61
C SER A 138 -7.29 -21.52 11.35
N ALA A 139 -6.41 -22.52 11.40
CA ALA A 139 -6.65 -23.80 12.05
C ALA A 139 -5.48 -24.16 12.97
N THR A 140 -5.76 -24.94 14.00
CA THR A 140 -4.75 -25.49 14.89
C THR A 140 -4.45 -26.95 14.60
N LEU A 141 -5.01 -27.59 13.57
CA LEU A 141 -4.66 -28.99 13.25
C LEU A 141 -3.51 -29.03 12.24
N GLY A 142 -2.48 -29.81 12.56
CA GLY A 142 -1.26 -29.93 11.75
C GLY A 142 -0.76 -31.37 11.65
N ASN A 143 0.32 -31.57 10.91
CA ASN A 143 1.07 -32.82 10.87
C ASN A 143 2.17 -32.83 11.95
N ASP A 144 2.99 -33.88 11.99
CA ASP A 144 4.15 -34.00 12.89
C ASP A 144 5.50 -33.87 12.16
N ASP A 145 5.52 -33.15 11.02
CA ASP A 145 6.72 -33.02 10.20
C ASP A 145 7.86 -32.32 10.97
N PRO A 146 8.99 -32.99 11.21
CA PRO A 146 10.08 -32.43 12.00
C PRO A 146 10.82 -31.28 11.31
N ALA A 147 10.65 -31.09 10.00
CA ALA A 147 11.20 -29.95 9.28
C ALA A 147 10.44 -28.65 9.60
N TRP A 148 9.27 -28.75 10.22
CA TRP A 148 8.41 -27.60 10.50
C TRP A 148 8.15 -27.41 11.99
N GLN A 149 7.92 -26.16 12.35
CA GLN A 149 7.44 -25.79 13.67
C GLN A 149 6.19 -24.94 13.57
N THR A 150 5.30 -25.10 14.55
CA THR A 150 4.08 -24.33 14.68
C THR A 150 4.03 -23.67 16.04
N PHE A 151 3.53 -22.44 16.07
CA PHE A 151 3.18 -21.72 17.27
C PHE A 151 1.68 -21.46 17.28
N VAL A 152 1.01 -21.85 18.36
CA VAL A 152 -0.42 -21.64 18.55
C VAL A 152 -0.60 -20.39 19.41
N VAL A 153 -1.46 -19.47 18.95
CA VAL A 153 -1.74 -18.22 19.66
C VAL A 153 -2.64 -18.50 20.86
N GLU A 154 -2.24 -18.03 22.03
CA GLU A 154 -3.07 -17.97 23.21
C GLU A 154 -3.73 -16.59 23.32
N ARG A 155 -5.06 -16.56 23.30
CA ARG A 155 -5.85 -15.32 23.49
C ARG A 155 -6.53 -15.33 24.86
N PRO A 156 -5.84 -14.92 25.94
CA PRO A 156 -6.48 -14.80 27.25
C PRO A 156 -7.57 -13.71 27.23
N GLN A 157 -8.59 -13.85 28.07
CA GLN A 157 -9.76 -12.95 28.06
C GLN A 157 -9.40 -11.46 28.21
N TRP A 158 -8.37 -11.14 28.99
CA TRP A 158 -7.91 -9.76 29.19
C TRP A 158 -7.30 -9.14 27.92
N LEU A 159 -6.81 -9.95 26.98
CA LEU A 159 -6.20 -9.46 25.74
C LEU A 159 -7.25 -8.82 24.82
N GLY A 160 -8.49 -9.31 24.84
CA GLY A 160 -9.60 -8.73 24.07
C GLY A 160 -9.80 -7.24 24.37
N LYS A 161 -9.72 -6.86 25.65
CA LYS A 161 -9.77 -5.46 26.09
C LYS A 161 -8.69 -4.61 25.44
N TYR A 162 -7.46 -5.12 25.33
CA TYR A 162 -6.34 -4.39 24.72
C TYR A 162 -6.43 -4.30 23.21
N ILE A 163 -6.93 -5.36 22.55
CA ILE A 163 -7.18 -5.37 21.11
C ILE A 163 -8.29 -4.37 20.75
N GLU A 164 -9.34 -4.26 21.56
CA GLU A 164 -10.45 -3.29 21.35
C GLU A 164 -10.04 -1.84 21.62
N LEU A 165 -9.10 -1.62 22.53
CA LEU A 165 -8.56 -0.28 22.87
C LEU A 165 -7.73 0.30 21.73
N LEU A 166 -7.10 -0.57 20.95
CA LEU A 166 -6.56 -0.14 19.67
C LEU A 166 -7.76 -0.10 18.72
N PRO A 167 -8.00 1.03 18.00
CA PRO A 167 -8.83 0.93 16.80
C PRO A 167 -8.30 -0.24 15.96
N ALA A 168 -9.07 -0.81 15.03
CA ALA A 168 -8.54 -1.79 14.07
C ALA A 168 -7.46 -1.11 13.17
N THR A 169 -6.35 -0.76 13.78
CA THR A 169 -5.16 -0.17 13.22
C THR A 169 -4.42 -1.38 12.75
N LYS A 170 -4.56 -1.63 11.45
CA LYS A 170 -3.49 -2.20 10.63
C LYS A 170 -2.16 -1.74 11.22
N GLU A 171 -1.52 -2.57 12.03
CA GLU A 171 -0.09 -2.42 12.24
C GLU A 171 0.51 -2.46 10.82
N ALA A 172 1.25 -1.41 10.50
CA ALA A 172 1.78 -1.17 9.17
C ALA A 172 2.41 -2.45 8.60
N VAL A 173 1.71 -3.04 7.62
CA VAL A 173 2.40 -3.78 6.56
C VAL A 173 3.15 -2.71 5.79
N ARG A 174 4.42 -2.94 5.48
CA ARG A 174 5.16 -1.98 4.64
C ARG A 174 4.36 -1.80 3.34
N PRO A 175 4.20 -0.57 2.82
CA PRO A 175 3.41 -0.28 1.61
C PRO A 175 3.81 -1.10 0.37
N GLU A 176 4.95 -1.77 0.42
CA GLU A 176 5.48 -2.68 -0.59
C GLU A 176 4.99 -4.15 -0.50
N ASP A 177 4.33 -4.61 0.57
CA ASP A 177 4.20 -6.07 0.84
C ASP A 177 2.80 -6.69 0.92
N THR A 178 1.68 -5.98 0.71
CA THR A 178 0.40 -6.70 0.41
C THR A 178 -0.61 -5.88 -0.40
N LEU A 179 -1.05 -6.45 -1.53
CA LEU A 179 -2.34 -6.22 -2.20
C LEU A 179 -3.32 -7.34 -1.75
N PRO A 180 -4.64 -7.09 -1.59
CA PRO A 180 -5.58 -8.15 -1.20
C PRO A 180 -6.01 -9.05 -2.38
N PRO A 181 -6.40 -10.33 -2.14
CA PRO A 181 -7.13 -11.17 -3.09
C PRO A 181 -8.62 -10.78 -3.19
N VAL A 182 -9.23 -11.10 -4.34
CA VAL A 182 -10.52 -10.62 -4.86
C VAL A 182 -11.80 -11.21 -4.21
N THR A 183 -11.77 -12.08 -3.20
CA THR A 183 -12.96 -12.96 -2.97
C THR A 183 -14.05 -12.59 -1.95
N ASP A 184 -14.02 -11.45 -1.23
CA ASP A 184 -14.96 -11.27 -0.07
C ASP A 184 -15.90 -10.04 -0.08
N TYR A 185 -16.32 -9.50 -1.24
CA TYR A 185 -17.30 -8.39 -1.26
C TYR A 185 -18.62 -8.67 -2.00
N LEU A 186 -19.16 -9.86 -1.81
CA LEU A 186 -20.58 -10.13 -2.05
C LEU A 186 -21.27 -10.38 -0.70
N ASP A 187 -21.73 -9.32 -0.03
CA ASP A 187 -23.10 -9.38 0.47
C ASP A 187 -23.76 -8.02 0.75
N HIS A 188 -25.03 -7.98 0.33
CA HIS A 188 -26.13 -7.11 0.74
C HIS A 188 -26.15 -5.62 0.35
N ARG A 189 -26.91 -5.38 -0.73
CA ARG A 189 -27.93 -4.32 -0.96
C ARG A 189 -27.58 -2.90 -0.49
N LEU A 190 -27.50 -1.96 -1.43
CA LEU A 190 -28.26 -0.70 -1.40
C LEU A 190 -28.32 -0.10 -2.81
N THR A 191 -29.53 0.28 -3.19
CA THR A 191 -30.02 0.73 -4.48
C THR A 191 -29.78 2.21 -4.72
N LEU A 192 -29.48 2.58 -5.97
CA LEU A 192 -29.97 3.74 -6.73
C LEU A 192 -30.44 4.96 -5.91
N ASP A 193 -29.49 5.78 -5.48
CA ASP A 193 -29.50 7.25 -5.40
C ASP A 193 -28.39 7.69 -4.40
N MET A 194 -27.42 8.50 -4.84
CA MET A 194 -26.18 8.90 -4.13
C MET A 194 -25.10 7.79 -4.11
N ILE A 195 -23.79 8.08 -4.24
CA ILE A 195 -22.96 8.52 -3.11
C ILE A 195 -21.60 9.02 -3.64
N ALA A 196 -21.25 10.27 -3.29
CA ALA A 196 -19.86 10.66 -3.12
C ALA A 196 -19.33 10.02 -1.84
N LEU A 197 -18.36 9.09 -1.91
CA LEU A 197 -17.54 8.75 -0.74
C LEU A 197 -16.18 8.17 -1.17
N ALA A 198 -15.15 8.96 -0.89
CA ALA A 198 -13.84 8.46 -0.52
C ALA A 198 -13.94 7.79 0.87
N VAL A 199 -13.35 6.62 1.06
CA VAL A 199 -13.21 5.99 2.39
C VAL A 199 -11.75 6.11 2.85
N VAL A 200 -11.60 6.69 4.05
CA VAL A 200 -10.35 7.08 4.74
C VAL A 200 -9.97 6.03 5.81
N PRO A 201 -8.68 5.72 6.03
CA PRO A 201 -8.18 5.14 7.29
C PRO A 201 -7.84 6.22 8.34
N PRO A 202 -7.84 5.92 9.66
CA PRO A 202 -8.06 6.89 10.74
C PRO A 202 -7.05 8.04 10.93
N ASP A 203 -5.88 8.04 10.28
CA ASP A 203 -4.78 8.98 10.60
C ASP A 203 -4.25 9.81 9.42
N ALA A 204 -5.06 10.07 8.38
CA ALA A 204 -4.69 11.02 7.32
C ALA A 204 -5.68 12.17 7.22
N THR A 205 -5.34 13.31 7.82
CA THR A 205 -6.09 14.56 7.67
C THR A 205 -6.11 14.98 6.20
N ALA A 206 -7.32 14.95 5.62
CA ALA A 206 -7.75 15.40 4.30
C ALA A 206 -7.26 14.59 3.08
N VAL A 207 -7.96 13.47 2.79
CA VAL A 207 -8.11 12.98 1.41
C VAL A 207 -9.23 13.81 0.77
N LEU A 208 -8.90 14.64 -0.20
CA LEU A 208 -9.89 15.34 -1.01
C LEU A 208 -10.55 14.34 -1.98
N PRO A 209 -11.88 14.37 -2.17
CA PRO A 209 -12.58 13.38 -2.98
C PRO A 209 -12.24 13.53 -4.47
N LEU A 210 -11.72 12.47 -5.10
CA LEU A 210 -11.60 12.35 -6.55
C LEU A 210 -12.93 11.80 -7.11
N PRO A 211 -13.71 12.57 -7.89
CA PRO A 211 -14.98 12.09 -8.41
C PRO A 211 -14.79 10.98 -9.44
N ILE A 212 -15.66 9.95 -9.38
CA ILE A 212 -15.72 8.88 -10.37
C ILE A 212 -17.14 8.85 -10.95
N GLY A 213 -17.24 9.00 -12.27
CA GLY A 213 -18.50 9.01 -13.01
C GLY A 213 -18.61 7.83 -13.96
N ALA A 214 -19.80 7.29 -14.09
CA ALA A 214 -20.11 6.22 -15.04
C ALA A 214 -21.58 6.31 -15.47
N TYR A 215 -21.92 5.72 -16.62
CA TYR A 215 -23.31 5.53 -17.01
C TYR A 215 -23.91 4.29 -16.33
N PRO A 216 -25.25 4.18 -16.19
CA PRO A 216 -25.90 3.04 -15.54
C PRO A 216 -25.64 1.66 -16.18
N CYS A 217 -25.09 1.62 -17.40
CA CYS A 217 -24.69 0.38 -18.05
C CYS A 217 -23.38 -0.20 -17.53
N VAL A 218 -22.58 0.60 -16.81
CA VAL A 218 -21.34 0.17 -16.17
C VAL A 218 -21.67 -0.52 -14.86
N THR A 219 -20.99 -1.63 -14.59
CA THR A 219 -21.14 -2.38 -13.34
C THR A 219 -20.56 -1.64 -12.14
N ASP A 220 -21.20 -1.79 -10.98
CA ASP A 220 -20.67 -1.24 -9.72
C ASP A 220 -19.28 -1.78 -9.38
N GLU A 221 -18.97 -3.00 -9.83
CA GLU A 221 -17.67 -3.62 -9.64
C GLU A 221 -16.56 -2.84 -10.35
N ALA A 222 -16.76 -2.45 -11.62
CA ALA A 222 -15.79 -1.63 -12.34
C ALA A 222 -15.57 -0.28 -11.65
N ILE A 223 -16.63 0.36 -11.17
CA ILE A 223 -16.54 1.64 -10.42
C ILE A 223 -15.71 1.45 -9.13
N ARG A 224 -15.92 0.36 -8.39
CA ARG A 224 -15.13 0.05 -7.19
C ARG A 224 -13.65 -0.21 -7.50
N ILE A 225 -13.35 -0.91 -8.59
CA ILE A 225 -11.97 -1.15 -9.02
C ILE A 225 -11.30 0.17 -9.41
N ALA A 226 -11.99 1.02 -10.16
CA ALA A 226 -11.47 2.34 -10.52
C ALA A 226 -11.14 3.18 -9.27
N ALA A 227 -12.05 3.22 -8.30
CA ALA A 227 -11.84 3.89 -7.02
C ALA A 227 -10.63 3.31 -6.26
N HIS A 228 -10.50 1.99 -6.25
CA HIS A 228 -9.39 1.31 -5.59
C HIS A 228 -8.05 1.68 -6.23
N VAL A 229 -7.92 1.53 -7.55
CA VAL A 229 -6.68 1.82 -8.29
C VAL A 229 -6.26 3.28 -8.10
N ALA A 230 -7.19 4.23 -8.28
CA ALA A 230 -6.90 5.65 -8.07
C ALA A 230 -6.46 5.96 -6.63
N SER A 231 -7.10 5.32 -5.64
CA SER A 231 -6.72 5.47 -4.24
C SER A 231 -5.32 4.92 -3.96
N GLN A 232 -4.93 3.80 -4.58
CA GLN A 232 -3.57 3.25 -4.46
C GLN A 232 -2.53 4.19 -5.07
N MET A 233 -2.83 4.77 -6.23
CA MET A 233 -1.93 5.72 -6.88
C MET A 233 -1.72 7.00 -6.06
N LEU A 234 -2.75 7.44 -5.34
CA LEU A 234 -2.71 8.66 -4.50
C LEU A 234 -2.26 8.45 -3.05
N LEU A 235 -2.09 7.20 -2.62
CA LEU A 235 -1.91 6.84 -1.21
C LEU A 235 -0.66 7.50 -0.60
N LEU A 236 0.45 7.49 -1.33
CA LEU A 236 1.73 8.07 -0.91
C LEU A 236 2.01 9.44 -1.55
N THR A 237 1.05 9.95 -2.32
CA THR A 237 1.20 11.23 -3.00
C THR A 237 1.15 12.39 -1.99
N PRO A 238 2.11 13.34 -2.02
CA PRO A 238 2.13 14.47 -1.11
C PRO A 238 0.83 15.29 -1.12
N LEU A 239 0.38 15.75 0.05
CA LEU A 239 -0.85 16.54 0.18
C LEU A 239 -0.92 17.74 -0.80
N PRO A 240 0.14 18.56 -0.98
CA PRO A 240 0.08 19.69 -1.92
C PRO A 240 -0.19 19.28 -3.37
N LEU A 241 0.26 18.09 -3.79
CA LEU A 241 -0.03 17.56 -5.12
C LEU A 241 -1.51 17.18 -5.23
N ARG A 242 -2.06 16.50 -4.22
CA ARG A 242 -3.48 16.14 -4.16
C ARG A 242 -4.40 17.36 -4.14
N GLU A 243 -4.00 18.43 -3.45
CA GLU A 243 -4.70 19.72 -3.47
C GLU A 243 -4.73 20.33 -4.88
N ARG A 244 -3.63 20.23 -5.64
CA ARG A 244 -3.59 20.69 -7.03
C ARG A 244 -4.49 19.86 -7.95
N LEU A 245 -4.53 18.54 -7.80
CA LEU A 245 -5.48 17.68 -8.53
C LEU A 245 -6.93 18.10 -8.29
N CYS A 246 -7.27 18.39 -7.04
CA CYS A 246 -8.63 18.80 -6.69
C CYS A 246 -8.97 20.19 -7.20
N LYS A 247 -8.02 21.13 -7.11
CA LYS A 247 -8.15 22.45 -7.72
C LYS A 247 -8.27 22.39 -9.24
N GLY A 248 -7.61 21.41 -9.85
CA GLY A 248 -7.69 21.09 -11.27
C GLY A 248 -8.94 20.30 -11.66
N GLU A 249 -9.86 20.05 -10.72
CA GLU A 249 -11.11 19.30 -10.93
C GLU A 249 -10.88 17.90 -11.54
N ALA A 250 -9.75 17.26 -11.19
CA ALA A 250 -9.43 15.92 -11.63
C ALA A 250 -10.57 14.95 -11.29
N CYS A 251 -10.96 14.11 -12.24
CA CYS A 251 -11.99 13.08 -12.06
C CYS A 251 -11.72 11.88 -12.97
N ILE A 252 -12.40 10.77 -12.71
CA ILE A 252 -12.32 9.55 -13.52
C ILE A 252 -13.68 9.23 -14.15
N GLY A 253 -13.70 8.90 -15.43
CA GLY A 253 -14.86 8.41 -16.15
C GLY A 253 -14.69 6.93 -16.54
N VAL A 254 -15.64 6.07 -16.20
CA VAL A 254 -15.64 4.67 -16.66
C VAL A 254 -16.47 4.56 -17.93
N ILE A 255 -15.84 4.07 -19.00
CA ILE A 255 -16.45 3.85 -20.31
C ILE A 255 -17.02 2.43 -20.31
N GLY A 256 -18.34 2.26 -20.39
CA GLY A 256 -18.94 0.92 -20.46
C GLY A 256 -18.50 0.14 -21.70
N VAL A 257 -18.59 -1.19 -21.63
CA VAL A 257 -18.11 -2.11 -22.69
C VAL A 257 -18.70 -1.76 -24.07
N GLU A 258 -20.00 -1.43 -24.13
CA GLU A 258 -20.70 -1.06 -25.36
C GLU A 258 -20.63 0.44 -25.70
N GLN A 259 -20.03 1.24 -24.82
CA GLN A 259 -19.88 2.69 -25.01
C GLN A 259 -18.60 3.01 -25.78
N ARG A 260 -18.52 4.22 -26.34
CA ARG A 260 -17.34 4.78 -26.98
C ARG A 260 -16.73 5.84 -26.08
N THR A 261 -15.44 6.13 -26.26
CA THR A 261 -14.72 7.16 -25.46
C THR A 261 -15.44 8.51 -25.51
N SER A 262 -15.93 8.94 -26.68
CA SER A 262 -16.66 10.21 -26.80
C SER A 262 -18.09 10.20 -26.25
N ASP A 263 -18.61 9.06 -25.77
CA ASP A 263 -19.89 9.00 -25.06
C ASP A 263 -19.77 9.53 -23.63
N ILE A 264 -18.55 9.53 -23.05
CA ILE A 264 -18.25 10.26 -21.82
C ILE A 264 -18.44 11.76 -22.10
N PRO A 265 -19.28 12.49 -21.33
CA PRO A 265 -19.60 13.88 -21.63
C PRO A 265 -18.38 14.79 -21.75
N ALA A 266 -17.37 14.60 -20.89
CA ALA A 266 -16.12 15.35 -20.90
C ALA A 266 -15.33 15.13 -22.21
N HIS A 267 -15.40 13.95 -22.81
CA HIS A 267 -14.66 13.57 -24.01
C HIS A 267 -15.44 13.75 -25.32
N ARG A 268 -16.63 14.36 -25.28
CA ARG A 268 -17.48 14.54 -26.46
C ARG A 268 -16.78 15.24 -27.64
N PHE A 269 -15.82 16.11 -27.35
CA PHE A 269 -15.04 16.83 -28.37
C PHE A 269 -14.08 15.93 -29.16
N LEU A 270 -13.78 14.72 -28.66
CA LEU A 270 -12.95 13.70 -29.31
C LEU A 270 -13.71 12.87 -30.35
N ARG A 271 -15.03 13.08 -30.49
CA ARG A 271 -15.85 12.34 -31.44
C ARG A 271 -15.35 12.53 -32.87
N ARG A 272 -15.12 11.42 -33.58
CA ARG A 272 -14.53 11.40 -34.94
C ARG A 272 -13.17 12.08 -35.04
N ARG A 273 -12.41 12.11 -33.94
CA ARG A 273 -11.00 12.49 -33.92
C ARG A 273 -10.15 11.23 -33.84
N ASP A 274 -8.93 11.39 -34.31
CA ASP A 274 -7.89 10.38 -34.18
C ASP A 274 -6.86 10.87 -33.17
N THR A 275 -6.26 9.91 -32.45
CA THR A 275 -5.08 10.10 -31.60
C THR A 275 -3.88 10.50 -32.47
N PHE A 276 -2.79 10.93 -31.83
CA PHE A 276 -1.59 11.37 -32.53
C PHE A 276 -0.96 10.26 -33.41
N ASP A 277 -1.14 9.00 -33.01
CA ASP A 277 -0.67 7.81 -33.74
C ASP A 277 -1.68 7.30 -34.78
N GLY A 278 -2.79 8.02 -35.00
CA GLY A 278 -3.77 7.76 -36.05
C GLY A 278 -4.88 6.76 -35.70
N ARG A 279 -4.97 6.30 -34.45
CA ARG A 279 -6.10 5.48 -33.98
C ARG A 279 -7.33 6.35 -33.72
N SER A 280 -8.52 5.87 -34.07
CA SER A 280 -9.73 6.62 -33.72
C SER A 280 -10.01 6.54 -32.22
N PHE A 281 -10.33 7.68 -31.60
CA PHE A 281 -10.71 7.73 -30.18
C PHE A 281 -11.93 6.84 -29.86
N ASP A 282 -12.88 6.68 -30.79
CA ASP A 282 -14.08 5.87 -30.58
C ASP A 282 -13.88 4.39 -30.95
N ALA A 283 -12.90 4.05 -31.78
CA ALA A 283 -12.72 2.69 -32.29
C ALA A 283 -11.55 1.93 -31.66
N GLY A 284 -10.51 2.62 -31.19
CA GLY A 284 -9.26 1.97 -30.75
C GLY A 284 -8.66 2.52 -29.46
N CYS A 285 -9.35 3.42 -28.78
CA CYS A 285 -8.92 4.03 -27.53
C CYS A 285 -9.96 3.71 -26.44
N ARG A 286 -9.48 3.19 -25.31
CA ARG A 286 -10.29 2.83 -24.14
C ARG A 286 -9.76 3.50 -22.87
N GLY A 287 -9.01 4.57 -23.03
CA GLY A 287 -8.52 5.38 -21.94
C GLY A 287 -7.98 6.71 -22.44
N VAL A 288 -8.18 7.77 -21.66
CA VAL A 288 -7.69 9.11 -21.99
C VAL A 288 -7.26 9.78 -20.69
N GLY A 289 -6.02 10.24 -20.63
CA GLY A 289 -5.48 10.96 -19.48
C GLY A 289 -6.09 12.35 -19.30
N GLY A 290 -6.27 12.74 -18.05
CA GLY A 290 -6.68 14.10 -17.70
C GLY A 290 -5.63 15.14 -18.13
N GLN A 291 -6.09 16.29 -18.61
CA GLN A 291 -5.23 17.40 -19.04
C GLN A 291 -5.90 18.76 -18.79
N PRO A 292 -5.14 19.88 -18.79
CA PRO A 292 -5.73 21.21 -18.77
C PRO A 292 -6.81 21.37 -19.87
N GLY A 293 -8.01 21.77 -19.48
CA GLY A 293 -9.16 21.89 -20.39
C GLY A 293 -10.05 20.65 -20.51
N CYS A 294 -9.58 19.47 -20.08
CA CYS A 294 -10.38 18.27 -19.88
C CYS A 294 -9.78 17.41 -18.75
N ALA A 295 -10.13 17.73 -17.51
CA ALA A 295 -9.54 17.09 -16.32
C ALA A 295 -10.01 15.64 -16.09
N CYS A 296 -10.96 15.15 -16.89
CA CYS A 296 -11.44 13.78 -16.82
C CYS A 296 -10.38 12.84 -17.38
N THR A 297 -9.88 11.96 -16.52
CA THR A 297 -9.22 10.72 -16.93
C THR A 297 -10.30 9.68 -17.25
N SER A 298 -10.12 8.80 -18.22
CA SER A 298 -11.07 7.72 -18.47
C SER A 298 -10.41 6.37 -18.68
N VAL A 299 -11.20 5.31 -18.46
CA VAL A 299 -10.80 3.91 -18.67
C VAL A 299 -12.01 3.06 -19.06
N GLY A 300 -11.78 2.05 -19.90
CA GLY A 300 -12.76 1.04 -20.28
C GLY A 300 -13.10 0.10 -19.13
N GLU A 301 -14.38 -0.21 -18.99
CA GLU A 301 -14.88 -1.20 -18.03
C GLU A 301 -14.23 -2.58 -18.23
N GLU A 302 -14.04 -2.98 -19.49
CA GLU A 302 -13.41 -4.26 -19.83
C GLU A 302 -11.97 -4.36 -19.34
N ASN A 303 -11.22 -3.24 -19.29
CA ASN A 303 -9.86 -3.21 -18.74
C ASN A 303 -9.87 -3.30 -17.22
N LEU A 304 -10.80 -2.61 -16.55
CA LEU A 304 -10.94 -2.68 -15.10
C LEU A 304 -11.28 -4.09 -14.62
N LEU A 305 -12.14 -4.79 -15.35
CA LEU A 305 -12.61 -6.14 -15.03
C LEU A 305 -11.73 -7.25 -15.63
N MET A 306 -10.72 -6.89 -16.43
CA MET A 306 -9.86 -7.83 -17.17
C MET A 306 -10.69 -8.82 -18.03
N LEU A 307 -11.69 -8.31 -18.76
CA LEU A 307 -12.55 -9.13 -19.62
C LEU A 307 -11.78 -9.60 -20.86
N ALA A 308 -12.26 -10.69 -21.47
CA ALA A 308 -11.57 -11.33 -22.60
C ALA A 308 -11.52 -10.44 -23.86
N GLU A 309 -12.47 -9.53 -24.00
CA GLU A 309 -12.55 -8.54 -25.08
C GLU A 309 -11.61 -7.34 -24.89
N ASP A 310 -10.89 -7.24 -23.77
CA ASP A 310 -9.92 -6.19 -23.54
C ASP A 310 -8.71 -6.34 -24.46
N GLY A 311 -8.56 -5.40 -25.40
CA GLY A 311 -7.40 -5.32 -26.29
C GLY A 311 -6.10 -4.97 -25.58
N PHE A 312 -6.16 -4.59 -24.29
CA PHE A 312 -5.05 -4.19 -23.44
C PHE A 312 -4.93 -5.06 -22.18
N GLY A 313 -5.44 -6.29 -22.18
CA GLY A 313 -5.53 -7.15 -20.98
C GLY A 313 -4.21 -7.55 -20.30
N GLU A 314 -3.06 -7.11 -20.82
CA GLU A 314 -1.74 -7.28 -20.19
C GLU A 314 -1.28 -6.04 -19.40
N GLU A 315 -2.09 -4.98 -19.36
CA GLU A 315 -1.76 -3.72 -18.68
C GLU A 315 -2.99 -3.04 -18.06
N SER A 316 -2.76 -2.22 -17.03
CA SER A 316 -3.80 -1.35 -16.48
C SER A 316 -3.78 -0.01 -17.21
N ILE A 317 -4.81 0.23 -18.01
CA ILE A 317 -5.01 1.51 -18.69
C ILE A 317 -5.31 2.61 -17.67
N LEU A 318 -6.06 2.31 -16.61
CA LEU A 318 -6.33 3.33 -15.58
C LEU A 318 -5.04 3.84 -14.92
N VAL A 319 -4.07 2.96 -14.65
CA VAL A 319 -2.79 3.39 -14.05
C VAL A 319 -2.02 4.30 -15.01
N HIS A 320 -2.02 3.97 -16.30
CA HIS A 320 -1.37 4.79 -17.33
C HIS A 320 -2.02 6.17 -17.45
N GLU A 321 -3.32 6.19 -17.72
CA GLU A 321 -4.05 7.42 -18.01
C GLU A 321 -4.18 8.32 -16.78
N PHE A 322 -4.31 7.73 -15.60
CA PHE A 322 -4.34 8.53 -14.37
C PHE A 322 -2.95 9.04 -14.01
N ALA A 323 -1.86 8.38 -14.42
CA ALA A 323 -0.53 8.94 -14.29
C ALA A 323 -0.37 10.21 -15.15
N HIS A 324 -0.89 10.23 -16.38
CA HIS A 324 -1.00 11.46 -17.17
C HIS A 324 -1.84 12.51 -16.46
N GLY A 325 -3.01 12.15 -15.92
CA GLY A 325 -3.85 13.06 -15.13
C GLY A 325 -3.10 13.67 -13.93
N ILE A 326 -2.31 12.86 -13.22
CA ILE A 326 -1.49 13.31 -12.09
C ILE A 326 -0.39 14.26 -12.56
N MET A 327 0.29 13.93 -13.66
CA MET A 327 1.31 14.77 -14.27
C MET A 327 0.73 16.13 -14.64
N ASN A 328 -0.29 16.13 -15.48
CA ASN A 328 -0.82 17.32 -16.13
C ASN A 328 -1.59 18.27 -15.20
N LEU A 329 -2.21 17.74 -14.14
CA LEU A 329 -3.05 18.53 -13.23
C LEU A 329 -2.39 18.72 -11.85
N GLY A 330 -1.42 17.86 -11.50
CA GLY A 330 -0.89 17.73 -10.16
C GLY A 330 0.57 18.14 -10.00
N LEU A 331 1.43 18.02 -11.02
CA LEU A 331 2.83 18.38 -10.88
C LEU A 331 3.06 19.90 -10.97
N THR A 332 4.14 20.38 -10.38
CA THR A 332 4.62 21.75 -10.60
C THR A 332 5.53 21.80 -11.81
N GLU A 333 5.82 23.00 -12.32
CA GLU A 333 6.77 23.21 -13.42
C GLU A 333 8.14 22.60 -13.11
N GLU A 334 8.63 22.76 -11.88
CA GLU A 334 9.90 22.15 -11.47
C GLU A 334 9.86 20.62 -11.50
N GLN A 335 8.72 20.01 -11.12
CA GLN A 335 8.55 18.56 -11.18
C GLN A 335 8.44 18.06 -12.62
N HIS A 336 7.85 18.85 -13.53
CA HIS A 336 7.89 18.55 -14.96
C HIS A 336 9.32 18.60 -15.51
N ASP A 337 10.11 19.63 -15.18
CA ASP A 337 11.52 19.72 -15.56
C ASP A 337 12.35 18.52 -15.06
N GLU A 338 11.99 17.97 -13.91
CA GLU A 338 12.62 16.77 -13.36
C GLU A 338 12.28 15.52 -14.18
N VAL A 339 11.02 15.37 -14.59
CA VAL A 339 10.59 14.29 -15.50
C VAL A 339 11.31 14.40 -16.84
N ASP A 340 11.41 15.60 -17.41
CA ASP A 340 12.11 15.85 -18.68
C ASP A 340 13.58 15.43 -18.61
N LYS A 341 14.28 15.79 -17.53
CA LYS A 341 15.69 15.37 -17.32
C LYS A 341 15.83 13.85 -17.20
N LEU A 342 14.89 13.18 -16.52
CA LEU A 342 14.90 11.72 -16.39
C LEU A 342 14.66 11.06 -17.75
N TYR A 343 13.72 11.58 -18.54
CA TYR A 343 13.43 11.13 -19.89
C TYR A 343 14.65 11.30 -20.82
N GLU A 344 15.31 12.46 -20.79
CA GLU A 344 16.52 12.73 -21.58
C GLU A 344 17.65 11.75 -21.22
N ALA A 345 17.89 11.53 -19.92
CA ALA A 345 18.89 10.58 -19.45
C ALA A 345 18.59 9.15 -19.91
N ALA A 346 17.33 8.69 -19.79
CA ALA A 346 16.92 7.38 -20.27
C ALA A 346 17.09 7.25 -21.80
N THR A 347 16.77 8.31 -22.55
CA THR A 347 16.94 8.35 -24.01
C THR A 347 18.43 8.26 -24.40
N ASP A 348 19.30 8.98 -23.71
CA ASP A 348 20.74 8.96 -23.96
C ASP A 348 21.39 7.62 -23.60
N ASP A 349 20.95 6.97 -22.52
CA ASP A 349 21.41 5.62 -22.17
C ASP A 349 20.99 4.59 -23.22
N LYS A 350 19.80 4.75 -23.82
CA LYS A 350 19.33 3.91 -24.94
C LYS A 350 20.19 4.12 -26.17
N ARG A 351 20.49 5.37 -26.53
CA ARG A 351 21.39 5.71 -27.66
C ARG A 351 22.79 5.12 -27.49
N ARG A 352 23.30 5.08 -26.25
CA ARG A 352 24.62 4.53 -25.93
C ARG A 352 24.66 3.00 -25.85
N GLY A 353 23.50 2.33 -25.93
CA GLY A 353 23.40 0.88 -25.75
C GLY A 353 23.72 0.41 -24.31
N GLU A 354 23.81 1.36 -23.37
CA GLU A 354 24.09 1.10 -21.95
C GLU A 354 22.84 0.61 -21.22
N LEU A 355 21.68 0.88 -21.81
CA LEU A 355 20.41 0.28 -21.47
C LEU A 355 20.31 -1.13 -22.10
N GLY A 356 21.23 -2.03 -21.72
CA GLY A 356 21.36 -3.41 -22.23
C GLY A 356 20.18 -4.36 -21.92
N TYR A 357 19.10 -3.84 -21.33
CA TYR A 357 17.83 -4.54 -21.08
C TYR A 357 16.73 -4.13 -22.07
N LEU A 358 17.00 -3.16 -22.96
CA LEU A 358 16.09 -2.72 -24.01
C LEU A 358 16.24 -3.58 -25.26
N GLY A 359 15.58 -4.74 -25.24
CA GLY A 359 15.39 -5.54 -26.45
C GLY A 359 14.59 -4.76 -27.51
N GLU A 360 15.04 -4.89 -28.76
CA GLU A 360 14.47 -4.43 -30.05
C GLU A 360 13.87 -3.02 -30.16
N ALA A 361 13.91 -2.49 -31.38
CA ALA A 361 13.49 -1.14 -31.75
C ALA A 361 12.01 -0.82 -31.46
N SER A 362 11.21 -1.80 -31.03
CA SER A 362 9.79 -1.65 -30.64
C SER A 362 9.57 -1.06 -29.24
N SER A 363 10.58 -1.05 -28.36
CA SER A 363 10.57 -0.40 -27.02
C SER A 363 10.54 1.14 -27.06
N THR A 364 9.84 1.73 -28.02
CA THR A 364 9.82 3.16 -28.30
C THR A 364 8.68 3.90 -27.62
N TYR A 365 7.58 3.24 -27.22
CA TYR A 365 6.39 3.94 -26.72
C TYR A 365 6.69 4.80 -25.48
N MET A 366 7.25 4.20 -24.43
CA MET A 366 7.76 4.92 -23.25
C MET A 366 8.76 6.03 -23.58
N LEU A 367 9.48 5.93 -24.71
CA LEU A 367 10.49 6.92 -25.10
C LEU A 367 10.04 7.81 -26.27
N GLN A 368 8.73 7.91 -26.52
CA GLN A 368 8.20 8.84 -27.53
C GLN A 368 8.25 10.28 -27.05
N ASN A 369 7.92 10.52 -25.79
CA ASN A 369 7.92 11.82 -25.15
C ASN A 369 7.98 11.67 -23.61
N PRO A 370 8.21 12.76 -22.85
CA PRO A 370 8.28 12.73 -21.39
C PRO A 370 6.99 12.25 -20.71
N ASP A 371 5.82 12.51 -21.29
CA ASP A 371 4.53 12.15 -20.73
C ASP A 371 4.35 10.62 -20.74
N GLU A 372 4.62 9.96 -21.87
CA GLU A 372 4.57 8.50 -22.01
C GLU A 372 5.64 7.83 -21.14
N PHE A 373 6.81 8.47 -21.02
CA PHE A 373 7.86 8.03 -20.12
C PHE A 373 7.36 7.96 -18.67
N TRP A 374 6.68 9.02 -18.21
CA TRP A 374 6.09 9.08 -16.89
C TRP A 374 4.98 8.04 -16.69
N ALA A 375 4.07 7.90 -17.65
CA ALA A 375 2.93 6.99 -17.55
C ALA A 375 3.34 5.51 -17.53
N GLU A 376 4.24 5.10 -18.43
CA GLU A 376 4.78 3.73 -18.47
C GLU A 376 5.66 3.42 -17.26
N ALA A 377 6.48 4.37 -16.80
CA ALA A 377 7.23 4.22 -15.56
C ALA A 377 6.30 4.05 -14.36
N SER A 378 5.17 4.77 -14.34
CA SER A 378 4.15 4.64 -13.30
C SER A 378 3.48 3.28 -13.34
N GLN A 379 3.13 2.75 -14.51
CA GLN A 379 2.62 1.38 -14.63
C GLN A 379 3.63 0.36 -14.08
N ALA A 380 4.91 0.47 -14.44
CA ALA A 380 5.95 -0.39 -13.88
C ALA A 380 6.11 -0.22 -12.35
N TRP A 381 5.99 1.00 -11.84
CA TRP A 381 6.01 1.27 -10.40
C TRP A 381 4.86 0.59 -9.64
N PHE A 382 3.67 0.49 -10.24
CA PHE A 382 2.54 -0.20 -9.63
C PHE A 382 2.45 -1.68 -10.00
N GLY A 383 3.41 -2.22 -10.76
CA GLY A 383 3.37 -3.60 -11.24
C GLY A 383 2.17 -3.87 -12.16
N ALA A 384 1.74 -2.84 -12.89
CA ALA A 384 0.49 -2.79 -13.63
C ALA A 384 0.68 -2.96 -15.15
N ASN A 385 1.82 -3.51 -15.57
CA ASN A 385 2.10 -3.83 -16.97
C ASN A 385 2.94 -5.12 -17.06
N ALA A 386 2.44 -6.12 -17.80
CA ALA A 386 3.12 -7.38 -18.07
C ALA A 386 3.90 -7.37 -19.39
N ARG A 387 3.62 -6.39 -20.27
CA ARG A 387 4.28 -6.20 -21.56
C ARG A 387 5.72 -5.74 -21.38
N ARG A 388 6.54 -6.04 -22.38
CA ARG A 388 7.97 -5.63 -22.44
C ARG A 388 8.31 -4.79 -23.66
N ASP A 389 7.41 -4.76 -24.62
CA ASP A 389 7.59 -4.08 -25.89
C ASP A 389 7.25 -2.58 -25.82
N VAL A 390 6.54 -2.10 -24.78
CA VAL A 390 6.14 -0.68 -24.67
C VAL A 390 6.91 0.13 -23.62
N ASN A 391 7.30 -0.52 -22.53
CA ASN A 391 7.83 0.10 -21.30
C ASN A 391 9.32 -0.12 -21.10
N CYS A 392 10.07 -0.36 -22.17
CA CYS A 392 11.51 -0.59 -22.04
C CYS A 392 11.86 -1.79 -21.13
N GLY A 393 10.94 -2.76 -20.98
CA GLY A 393 11.12 -3.94 -20.14
C GLY A 393 11.00 -3.72 -18.63
N LEU A 394 10.66 -2.50 -18.19
CA LEU A 394 10.46 -2.16 -16.78
C LEU A 394 9.16 -2.79 -16.25
N ARG A 395 9.20 -3.46 -15.11
CA ARG A 395 8.01 -4.09 -14.50
C ARG A 395 7.86 -3.87 -13.01
N THR A 396 8.88 -3.32 -12.37
CA THR A 396 8.93 -3.20 -10.91
C THR A 396 9.42 -1.83 -10.47
N ARG A 397 9.04 -1.45 -9.24
CA ARG A 397 9.57 -0.27 -8.54
C ARG A 397 11.10 -0.27 -8.46
N VAL A 398 11.71 -1.44 -8.28
CA VAL A 398 13.16 -1.57 -8.17
C VAL A 398 13.84 -1.18 -9.47
N GLU A 399 13.31 -1.63 -10.61
CA GLU A 399 13.82 -1.29 -11.93
C GLU A 399 13.60 0.20 -12.25
N VAL A 400 12.43 0.75 -11.93
CA VAL A 400 12.15 2.19 -12.08
C VAL A 400 13.11 3.04 -11.24
N ARG A 401 13.41 2.63 -10.00
CA ARG A 401 14.40 3.30 -9.12
C ARG A 401 15.84 3.17 -9.62
N ALA A 402 16.13 2.14 -10.40
CA ALA A 402 17.45 1.87 -10.96
C ALA A 402 17.69 2.62 -12.29
N LEU A 403 16.68 3.31 -12.83
CA LEU A 403 16.87 4.19 -13.97
C LEU A 403 17.99 5.21 -13.66
N PRO A 404 18.88 5.46 -14.65
CA PRO A 404 20.15 6.13 -14.45
C PRO A 404 19.97 7.59 -13.99
N THR A 405 19.98 7.82 -12.68
CA THR A 405 20.03 9.17 -12.11
C THR A 405 21.48 9.66 -12.10
N ARG A 406 21.98 10.21 -13.22
CA ARG A 406 23.17 11.07 -13.15
C ARG A 406 22.76 12.40 -12.49
N GLY A 407 22.81 12.41 -11.16
CA GLY A 407 22.59 13.59 -10.35
C GLY A 407 21.22 13.63 -9.67
N ALA A 408 21.13 13.01 -8.50
CA ALA A 408 20.21 13.35 -7.42
C ALA A 408 18.74 13.60 -7.81
N LEU A 409 18.04 12.57 -8.28
CA LEU A 409 16.57 12.60 -8.32
C LEU A 409 16.01 11.19 -8.16
N ARG A 410 15.69 10.83 -6.91
CA ARG A 410 14.92 9.61 -6.64
C ARG A 410 13.46 9.96 -6.88
N LEU A 411 12.77 9.22 -7.75
CA LEU A 411 11.31 9.09 -7.69
C LEU A 411 10.99 8.62 -6.25
N ARG A 412 10.55 9.56 -5.40
CA ARG A 412 10.19 9.32 -4.00
C ARG A 412 8.69 9.18 -3.88
#